data_AF-A0A2X2XVK0-F1
#
_entry.id   AF-A0A2X2XVK0-F1
#
_cell.length_a   1.000
_cell.length_b   1.000
_cell.length_c   1.000
_cell.angle_alpha   90.00
_cell.angle_beta   90.00
_cell.angle_gamma   90.00
#
_symmetry.space_group_name_H-M   'P 1'
#
loop_
_entity.id
_entity.type
_entity.pdbx_description
1 polymer ?
#
loop_
_entity_poly.entity_id
_entity_poly.type
_entity_poly.pdbx_seq_one_letter_code
_entity_poly.pdbx_strand_id
1 'polypeptide(L)'
;MQLKASTSGRDVYHHMGWSGEPSTSELKNPERNISMGTAYLSILEHGSLAGINDPQVMQYALVVSYANGAGALLRTFSSDRKKAIEKINDLSADEFFEHVAKNHPAPQAPRYIWKLQQALDAM
;
A
#
# COMPACT_ATOMS: atom_id res chain seq x y z
N MET A 1 9.15 7.93 6.50
CA MET A 1 8.30 6.94 5.82
C MET A 1 9.01 6.08 4.75
N GLN A 2 10.36 6.10 4.62
CA GLN A 2 11.11 5.20 3.72
C GLN A 2 10.62 5.16 2.25
N LEU A 3 10.25 6.31 1.71
CA LEU A 3 9.85 6.43 0.30
C LEU A 3 11.05 6.25 -0.63
N LYS A 4 10.80 5.67 -1.81
CA LYS A 4 11.77 5.58 -2.89
C LYS A 4 11.43 6.64 -3.94
N ALA A 5 12.37 7.55 -4.20
CA ALA A 5 12.19 8.67 -5.14
C ALA A 5 11.64 8.21 -6.49
N SER A 6 12.30 7.22 -7.10
CA SER A 6 11.98 6.76 -8.46
C SER A 6 10.72 5.91 -8.61
N THR A 7 10.02 5.61 -7.51
CA THR A 7 8.73 4.90 -7.55
C THR A 7 7.67 5.71 -6.82
N SER A 8 7.51 5.53 -5.51
CA SER A 8 6.45 6.19 -4.74
C SER A 8 6.59 7.72 -4.72
N GLY A 9 7.82 8.23 -4.72
CA GLY A 9 8.07 9.67 -4.83
C GLY A 9 7.62 10.24 -6.18
N ARG A 10 7.93 9.54 -7.27
CA ARG A 10 7.54 9.91 -8.63
C ARG A 10 6.02 9.85 -8.82
N ASP A 11 5.36 8.83 -8.28
CA ASP A 11 3.89 8.73 -8.31
C ASP A 11 3.24 9.93 -7.62
N VAL A 12 3.77 10.35 -6.47
CA VAL A 12 3.31 11.55 -5.76
C VAL A 12 3.53 12.81 -6.60
N TYR A 13 4.70 12.96 -7.24
CA TYR A 13 4.98 14.12 -8.10
C TYR A 13 4.00 14.19 -9.27
N HIS A 14 3.78 13.08 -9.96
CA HIS A 14 2.81 13.00 -11.05
C HIS A 14 1.40 13.33 -10.57
N HIS A 15 0.98 12.81 -9.41
CA HIS A 15 -0.33 13.11 -8.85
C HIS A 15 -0.51 14.60 -8.51
N MET A 16 0.56 15.26 -8.05
CA MET A 16 0.57 16.71 -7.79
C MET A 16 0.69 17.57 -9.06
N GLY A 17 0.77 16.95 -10.24
CA GLY A 17 0.99 17.66 -11.51
C GLY A 17 2.42 18.20 -11.68
N TRP A 18 3.38 17.68 -10.91
CA TRP A 18 4.79 18.05 -10.99
C TRP A 18 5.56 17.07 -11.87
N SER A 19 6.55 17.58 -12.59
CA SER A 19 7.47 16.76 -13.37
C SER A 19 8.62 16.24 -12.49
N GLY A 20 9.12 15.04 -12.79
CA GLY A 20 10.30 14.48 -12.15
C GLY A 20 9.98 13.64 -10.91
N GLU A 21 10.90 13.65 -9.94
CA GLU A 21 10.80 12.87 -8.70
C GLU A 21 11.47 13.65 -7.55
N PRO A 22 11.13 13.36 -6.29
CA PRO A 22 11.72 14.07 -5.17
C PRO A 22 13.20 13.78 -5.03
N SER A 23 13.96 14.83 -4.70
CA SER A 23 15.37 14.70 -4.40
C SER A 23 15.62 13.97 -3.08
N THR A 24 16.81 13.41 -2.91
CA THR A 24 17.22 12.77 -1.64
C THR A 24 17.15 13.74 -0.45
N SER A 25 17.44 15.03 -0.65
CA SER A 25 17.33 16.05 0.40
C SER A 25 15.89 16.30 0.81
N GLU A 26 14.96 16.36 -0.15
CA GLU A 26 13.52 16.46 0.15
C GLU A 26 13.02 15.25 0.91
N LEU A 27 13.46 14.04 0.54
CA LEU A 27 13.09 12.81 1.27
C LEU A 27 13.71 12.71 2.66
N LYS A 28 14.81 13.45 2.94
CA LYS A 28 15.41 13.53 4.28
C LYS A 28 14.77 14.60 5.16
N ASN A 29 14.07 15.58 4.58
CA ASN A 29 13.30 16.55 5.33
C ASN A 29 12.06 15.85 5.95
N PRO A 30 11.89 15.86 7.30
CA PRO A 30 10.81 15.13 7.96
C PRO A 30 9.41 15.53 7.49
N GLU A 31 9.13 16.83 7.37
CA GLU A 31 7.82 17.35 6.97
C GLU A 31 7.47 16.94 5.53
N ARG A 32 8.41 17.14 4.61
CA ARG A 32 8.26 16.73 3.20
C ARG A 32 8.10 15.22 3.09
N ASN A 33 8.88 14.44 3.84
CA ASN A 33 8.81 12.98 3.80
C ASN A 33 7.48 12.43 4.31
N ILE A 34 6.95 12.99 5.41
CA ILE A 34 5.64 12.61 5.94
C ILE A 34 4.54 13.02 4.95
N SER A 35 4.57 14.26 4.47
CA SER A 35 3.59 14.77 3.49
C SER A 35 3.53 13.91 2.24
N MET A 36 4.68 13.58 1.64
CA MET A 36 4.73 12.69 0.46
C MET A 36 4.28 11.27 0.78
N GLY A 37 4.58 10.77 1.99
CA GLY A 37 4.20 9.41 2.37
C GLY A 37 2.70 9.27 2.57
N THR A 38 2.08 10.26 3.21
CA THR A 38 0.62 10.35 3.33
C THR A 38 -0.04 10.53 1.97
N ALA A 39 0.53 11.36 1.09
CA ALA A 39 0.02 11.50 -0.27
C ALA A 39 0.06 10.16 -1.03
N TYR A 40 1.15 9.39 -0.90
CA TYR A 40 1.26 8.08 -1.54
C TYR A 40 0.24 7.07 -1.00
N LEU A 41 -0.04 7.07 0.31
CA LEU A 41 -1.11 6.25 0.89
C LEU A 41 -2.47 6.60 0.27
N SER A 42 -2.79 7.88 0.16
CA SER A 42 -4.04 8.35 -0.46
C SER A 42 -4.15 7.97 -1.94
N ILE A 43 -3.04 8.04 -2.69
CA ILE A 43 -2.98 7.59 -4.09
C ILE A 43 -3.28 6.09 -4.21
N LEU A 44 -2.75 5.27 -3.29
CA LEU A 44 -3.03 3.83 -3.29
C LEU A 44 -4.50 3.55 -2.98
N GLU A 45 -5.04 4.19 -1.93
CA GLU A 45 -6.40 4.03 -1.44
C GLU A 45 -7.45 4.40 -2.50
N HIS A 46 -7.31 5.58 -3.09
CA HIS A 46 -8.27 6.10 -4.08
C HIS A 46 -7.93 5.71 -5.53
N GLY A 47 -6.79 5.06 -5.75
CA GLY A 47 -6.34 4.60 -7.06
C GLY A 47 -6.44 3.09 -7.21
N SER A 48 -5.32 2.39 -7.01
CA SER A 48 -5.22 0.96 -7.31
C SER A 48 -6.14 0.09 -6.44
N LEU A 49 -6.29 0.47 -5.17
CA LEU A 49 -7.08 -0.24 -4.17
C LEU A 49 -8.54 0.25 -4.08
N ALA A 50 -8.91 1.23 -4.91
CA ALA A 50 -10.27 1.75 -4.92
C ALA A 50 -11.30 0.65 -5.18
N GLY A 51 -12.29 0.56 -4.28
CA GLY A 51 -13.36 -0.41 -4.28
C GLY A 51 -13.26 -1.51 -3.22
N ILE A 52 -12.18 -1.55 -2.41
CA ILE A 52 -12.17 -2.37 -1.18
C ILE A 52 -13.14 -1.73 -0.17
N ASN A 53 -14.10 -2.50 0.31
CA ASN A 53 -15.21 -2.00 1.12
C ASN A 53 -14.94 -2.08 2.63
N ASP A 54 -14.28 -3.16 3.07
CA ASP A 54 -13.95 -3.35 4.48
C ASP A 54 -12.75 -2.44 4.86
N PRO A 55 -12.90 -1.57 5.86
CA PRO A 55 -11.86 -0.61 6.24
C PRO A 55 -10.61 -1.29 6.84
N GLN A 56 -10.76 -2.41 7.54
CA GLN A 56 -9.65 -3.16 8.10
C GLN A 56 -8.88 -3.89 6.99
N VAL A 57 -9.59 -4.49 6.03
CA VAL A 57 -8.99 -5.08 4.82
C VAL A 57 -8.27 -4.00 4.00
N MET A 58 -8.88 -2.82 3.84
CA MET A 58 -8.23 -1.68 3.18
C MET A 58 -6.92 -1.30 3.90
N GLN A 59 -6.94 -1.23 5.23
CA GLN A 59 -5.73 -0.90 6.00
C GLN A 59 -4.61 -1.93 5.76
N TYR A 60 -4.93 -3.22 5.78
CA TYR A 60 -3.96 -4.27 5.48
C TYR A 60 -3.44 -4.19 4.04
N ALA A 61 -4.35 -4.01 3.09
CA ALA A 61 -4.00 -3.87 1.67
C ALA A 61 -3.10 -2.66 1.43
N LEU A 62 -3.34 -1.54 2.12
CA LEU A 62 -2.50 -0.34 2.05
C LEU A 62 -1.08 -0.61 2.53
N VAL A 63 -0.90 -1.23 3.69
CA VAL A 63 0.46 -1.48 4.23
C VAL A 63 1.22 -2.46 3.34
N VAL A 64 0.58 -3.53 2.87
CA VAL A 64 1.21 -4.48 1.93
C VAL A 64 1.58 -3.79 0.61
N SER A 65 0.67 -2.99 0.07
CA SER A 65 0.88 -2.26 -1.19
C SER A 65 1.93 -1.17 -1.06
N TYR A 66 2.03 -0.52 0.10
CA TYR A 66 3.05 0.48 0.39
C TYR A 66 4.45 -0.16 0.36
N ALA A 67 4.59 -1.36 0.93
CA ALA A 67 5.86 -2.07 1.00
C ALA A 67 6.25 -2.80 -0.29
N ASN A 68 5.28 -3.35 -1.02
CA ASN A 68 5.54 -4.29 -2.12
C ASN A 68 4.87 -3.91 -3.45
N GLY A 69 4.13 -2.81 -3.48
CA GLY A 69 3.38 -2.33 -4.63
C GLY A 69 2.00 -2.98 -4.75
N ALA A 70 0.96 -2.18 -5.03
CA ALA A 70 -0.41 -2.66 -5.18
C ALA A 70 -0.57 -3.73 -6.27
N GLY A 71 0.18 -3.63 -7.36
CA GLY A 71 0.14 -4.63 -8.43
C GLY A 71 0.61 -6.01 -7.97
N ALA A 72 1.57 -6.11 -7.05
CA ALA A 72 2.03 -7.39 -6.52
C ALA A 72 0.93 -8.06 -5.68
N LEU A 73 0.25 -7.28 -4.83
CA LEU A 73 -0.88 -7.72 -4.04
C LEU A 73 -2.05 -8.20 -4.92
N LEU A 74 -2.52 -7.34 -5.83
CA LEU A 74 -3.72 -7.62 -6.63
C LEU A 74 -3.54 -8.87 -7.52
N ARG A 75 -2.33 -9.08 -8.06
CA ARG A 75 -2.01 -10.27 -8.88
C ARG A 75 -2.10 -11.60 -8.13
N THR A 76 -2.06 -11.60 -6.79
CA THR A 76 -2.32 -12.82 -6.01
C THR A 76 -3.80 -13.24 -6.04
N PHE A 77 -4.71 -12.33 -6.40
CA PHE A 77 -6.14 -12.59 -6.53
C PHE A 77 -6.56 -12.75 -7.99
N SER A 78 -6.13 -11.85 -8.87
CA SER A 78 -6.42 -11.88 -10.30
C SER A 78 -5.47 -10.97 -11.09
N SER A 79 -5.27 -11.26 -12.37
CA SER A 79 -4.62 -10.34 -13.31
C SER A 79 -5.52 -9.15 -13.68
N ASP A 80 -6.84 -9.28 -13.55
CA ASP A 80 -7.79 -8.20 -13.76
C ASP A 80 -8.05 -7.45 -12.44
N ARG A 81 -7.89 -6.12 -12.46
CA ARG A 81 -8.02 -5.29 -11.26
C ARG A 81 -9.41 -5.42 -10.63
N LYS A 82 -10.48 -5.36 -11.43
CA LYS A 82 -11.86 -5.38 -10.90
C LYS A 82 -12.15 -6.72 -10.23
N LYS A 83 -11.80 -7.83 -10.89
CA LYS A 83 -11.93 -9.18 -10.32
C LYS A 83 -11.07 -9.38 -9.07
N ALA A 84 -9.89 -8.77 -9.00
CA ALA A 84 -9.06 -8.82 -7.80
C ALA A 84 -9.75 -8.12 -6.62
N ILE A 85 -10.31 -6.93 -6.84
CA ILE A 85 -11.07 -6.20 -5.82
C ILE A 85 -12.32 -6.96 -5.39
N GLU A 86 -13.08 -7.53 -6.33
CA GLU A 86 -14.25 -8.36 -6.03
C GLU A 86 -13.88 -9.52 -5.10
N LYS A 87 -12.83 -10.28 -5.44
CA LYS A 87 -12.34 -11.37 -4.58
C LYS A 87 -11.85 -10.89 -3.21
N ILE A 88 -11.25 -9.71 -3.13
CA ILE A 88 -10.82 -9.14 -1.84
C ILE A 88 -12.04 -8.83 -0.96
N ASN A 89 -13.11 -8.30 -1.55
CA ASN A 89 -14.34 -7.99 -0.83
C ASN A 89 -15.12 -9.22 -0.35
N ASP A 90 -14.81 -10.40 -0.89
CA ASP A 90 -15.37 -11.68 -0.42
C ASP A 90 -14.65 -12.23 0.83
N LEU A 91 -13.57 -11.58 1.29
CA LEU A 91 -12.77 -12.02 2.44
C LEU A 91 -12.98 -11.14 3.67
N SER A 92 -12.98 -11.78 4.83
CA SER A 92 -12.75 -11.10 6.11
C SER A 92 -11.29 -10.63 6.24
N ALA A 93 -11.02 -9.77 7.23
CA ALA A 93 -9.66 -9.29 7.52
C ALA A 93 -8.68 -10.43 7.84
N ASP A 94 -9.12 -11.47 8.55
CA ASP A 94 -8.30 -12.63 8.88
C ASP A 94 -8.04 -13.51 7.64
N GLU A 95 -9.06 -13.76 6.82
CA GLU A 95 -8.89 -14.49 5.55
C GLU A 95 -8.00 -13.75 4.57
N PHE A 96 -8.09 -12.42 4.51
CA PHE A 96 -7.19 -11.59 3.72
C PHE A 96 -5.74 -11.73 4.22
N PHE A 97 -5.52 -11.67 5.54
CA PHE A 97 -4.19 -11.87 6.12
C PHE A 97 -3.64 -13.26 5.78
N GLU A 98 -4.44 -14.31 5.93
CA GLU A 98 -4.05 -15.68 5.58
C GLU A 98 -3.73 -15.82 4.09
N HIS A 99 -4.54 -15.23 3.22
CA HIS A 99 -4.32 -15.24 1.78
C HIS A 99 -2.98 -14.58 1.44
N VAL A 100 -2.70 -13.40 2.01
CA VAL A 100 -1.42 -12.72 1.81
C VAL A 100 -0.25 -13.57 2.33
N ALA A 101 -0.41 -14.22 3.48
CA ALA A 101 0.63 -15.07 4.06
C ALA A 101 0.94 -16.30 3.21
N LYS A 102 -0.07 -16.89 2.57
CA LYS A 102 0.06 -18.12 1.76
C LYS A 102 0.50 -17.84 0.33
N ASN A 103 0.00 -16.75 -0.28
CA ASN A 103 0.06 -16.55 -1.73
C ASN A 103 0.95 -15.38 -2.18
N HIS A 104 1.30 -14.44 -1.29
CA HIS A 104 2.11 -13.31 -1.70
C HIS A 104 3.58 -13.74 -1.91
N PRO A 105 4.22 -13.42 -3.06
CA PRO A 105 5.57 -13.88 -3.37
C PRO A 105 6.65 -13.28 -2.45
N ALA A 106 6.32 -12.17 -1.78
CA ALA A 106 7.22 -11.46 -0.90
C ALA A 106 6.97 -11.89 0.56
N PRO A 107 7.92 -12.58 1.23
CA PRO A 107 7.73 -13.08 2.60
C PRO A 107 7.55 -11.96 3.65
N GLN A 108 7.94 -10.73 3.31
CA GLN A 108 7.74 -9.56 4.16
C GLN A 108 6.29 -9.05 4.17
N ALA A 109 5.46 -9.38 3.18
CA ALA A 109 4.09 -8.85 3.06
C ALA A 109 3.21 -9.18 4.28
N PRO A 110 3.05 -10.44 4.72
CA PRO A 110 2.28 -10.74 5.92
C PRO A 110 2.93 -10.15 7.19
N ARG A 111 4.27 -10.07 7.22
CA ARG A 111 4.99 -9.47 8.36
C ARG A 111 4.66 -7.98 8.54
N TYR A 112 4.37 -7.26 7.46
CA TYR A 112 3.95 -5.87 7.54
C TYR A 112 2.57 -5.70 8.17
N ILE A 113 1.62 -6.59 7.86
CA ILE A 113 0.30 -6.61 8.51
C ILE A 113 0.48 -6.88 10.01
N TRP A 114 1.27 -7.90 10.37
CA TRP A 114 1.56 -8.21 11.77
C TRP A 114 2.19 -7.02 12.52
N LYS A 115 3.18 -6.34 11.92
CA LYS A 115 3.80 -5.15 12.53
C LYS A 115 2.81 -4.00 12.71
N LEU A 116 1.87 -3.81 11.78
CA LEU A 116 0.83 -2.81 11.89
C LEU A 116 -0.06 -3.10 13.10
N GLN A 117 -0.54 -4.34 13.24
CA GLN A 117 -1.35 -4.75 14.40
C GLN A 117 -0.62 -4.47 15.72
N GLN A 118 0.63 -4.90 15.84
CA GLN A 118 1.44 -4.62 17.04
C GLN A 118 1.62 -3.14 17.33
N ALA A 119 1.71 -2.29 16.29
CA ALA A 119 1.82 -0.85 16.46
C ALA A 119 0.49 -0.22 16.91
N LEU A 120 -0.64 -0.69 16.38
CA LEU A 120 -1.99 -0.25 16.78
C LEU A 120 -2.29 -0.64 18.23
N ASP A 121 -1.91 -1.84 18.66
CA ASP A 121 -2.13 -2.32 20.03
C ASP A 121 -1.28 -1.55 21.07
N ALA A 122 -0.21 -0.89 20.64
CA ALA A 122 0.71 -0.16 21.50
C ALA A 122 0.42 1.36 21.59
N MET A 123 -0.56 1.87 20.85
CA MET A 123 -1.00 3.26 20.87
C MET A 123 -2.13 3.50 21.86
#